data_AF-A0A917CGA3-F1
#
_entry.id   AF-A0A917CGA3-F1
#
_cell.length_a   1.000
_cell.length_b   1.000
_cell.length_c   1.000
_cell.angle_alpha   90.00
_cell.angle_beta   90.00
_cell.angle_gamma   90.00
#
_symmetry.space_group_name_H-M   'P 1'
#
loop_
_entity.id
_entity.type
_entity.pdbx_description
1 polymer ?
#
loop_
_entity_poly.entity_id
_entity_poly.type
_entity_poly.pdbx_seq_one_letter_code
_entity_poly.pdbx_strand_id
1 'polypeptide(L)' 'MLRGRVRIALALILALGVTGCESLDKFNPFGDGKKPLPGTRTPVFPGGVPGVESRAPLLQPSNSNVSLGAAPTVQPD' A
#
# COMPACT_ATOMS: atom_id res chain seq x y z
N MET A 1 23.59 -26.55 -30.80
CA MET A 1 24.22 -25.49 -29.96
C MET A 1 23.30 -24.30 -29.67
N LEU A 2 22.51 -23.80 -30.64
CA LEU A 2 21.65 -22.60 -30.46
C LEU A 2 20.61 -22.72 -29.32
N ARG A 3 19.93 -23.87 -29.20
CA ARG A 3 18.93 -24.12 -28.14
C ARG A 3 19.50 -24.05 -26.71
N GLY A 4 20.75 -24.46 -26.52
CA GLY A 4 21.43 -24.37 -25.23
C GLY A 4 21.74 -22.93 -24.85
N ARG A 5 22.20 -22.12 -25.82
CA ARG A 5 22.47 -20.69 -25.61
C ARG A 5 21.20 -19.91 -25.27
N VAL A 6 20.07 -20.23 -25.91
CA VAL A 6 18.77 -19.63 -25.60
C VAL A 6 18.33 -19.94 -24.17
N ARG A 7 18.49 -21.18 -23.71
CA ARG A 7 18.16 -21.57 -22.33
C ARG A 7 19.04 -20.87 -21.30
N ILE A 8 20.33 -20.74 -21.57
CA ILE A 8 21.27 -20.03 -20.70
C ILE A 8 20.93 -18.54 -20.64
N ALA A 9 20.62 -17.91 -21.77
CA ALA A 9 20.20 -16.51 -21.80
C ALA A 9 18.89 -16.28 -21.02
N LEU A 10 17.91 -17.16 -21.17
CA LEU A 10 16.64 -17.10 -20.42
C LEU A 10 16.88 -17.25 -18.92
N ALA A 11 17.73 -18.19 -18.51
CA ALA A 11 18.07 -18.41 -17.10
C ALA A 11 18.76 -17.19 -16.48
N LEU A 12 19.65 -16.52 -17.22
CA LEU A 12 20.30 -15.30 -16.77
C LEU A 12 19.31 -14.15 -16.60
N ILE A 13 18.41 -13.93 -17.56
CA ILE A 13 17.39 -12.88 -17.48
C ILE A 13 16.47 -13.11 -16.26
N LEU A 14 16.06 -14.36 -16.05
CA LEU A 14 15.21 -14.72 -14.91
C LEU A 14 15.93 -14.49 -13.58
N ALA A 15 17.21 -14.90 -13.47
CA ALA A 15 18.00 -14.71 -12.26
C ALA A 15 18.23 -13.22 -11.94
N LEU A 16 18.54 -12.39 -12.95
CA LEU A 16 18.69 -10.94 -12.76
C LEU A 16 17.35 -10.26 -12.40
N GLY A 17 16.25 -10.69 -13.02
CA GLY A 17 14.91 -10.14 -12.76
C GLY A 17 14.45 -10.34 -11.33
N VAL A 18 14.75 -11.49 -10.70
CA VAL A 18 14.38 -11.78 -9.31
C VAL A 18 15.18 -10.91 -8.32
N THR A 19 16.46 -10.63 -8.59
CA THR A 19 17.29 -9.77 -7.72
C THR A 19 16.98 -8.27 -7.84
N GLY A 20 16.26 -7.87 -8.90
CA GLY A 20 16.01 -6.45 -9.22
C GLY A 20 14.79 -5.82 -8.54
N CYS A 21 13.87 -6.59 -7.95
CA CYS A 21 12.61 -6.06 -7.41
C CYS A 21 12.82 -5.03 -6.30
N GLU A 22 13.77 -5.23 -5.38
CA GLU A 22 14.02 -4.27 -4.30
C GLU A 22 14.79 -3.03 -4.80
N SER A 23 15.60 -3.18 -5.86
CA SER A 23 16.33 -2.05 -6.47
C SER A 23 15.42 -1.13 -7.29
N LEU A 24 14.31 -1.65 -7.85
CA LEU A 24 13.35 -0.85 -8.63
C LEU A 24 12.58 0.15 -7.78
N ASP A 25 12.24 -0.20 -6.53
CA ASP A 25 11.62 0.72 -5.56
C ASP A 25 12.53 1.92 -5.24
N LYS A 26 13.85 1.68 -5.23
CA LYS A 26 14.88 2.68 -4.94
C LYS A 26 15.32 3.45 -6.19
N PHE A 27 15.15 2.85 -7.36
CA PHE A 27 15.39 3.47 -8.67
C PHE A 27 14.11 4.14 -9.15
N ASN A 28 13.72 5.23 -8.49
CA ASN A 28 12.63 6.07 -8.96
C ASN A 28 13.18 7.14 -9.93
N PRO A 29 13.01 6.99 -11.26
CA PRO A 29 13.49 7.98 -12.24
C PRO A 29 12.72 9.30 -12.18
N PHE A 30 11.63 9.36 -11.41
CA PHE A 30 10.80 10.56 -11.21
C PHE A 30 11.09 11.30 -9.89
N GLY A 31 12.10 10.87 -9.13
CA GLY A 31 12.69 11.69 -8.07
C GLY A 31 11.82 11.92 -6.83
N ASP A 32 11.36 10.86 -6.18
CA ASP A 32 10.78 10.94 -4.82
C ASP A 32 11.82 10.76 -3.69
N GLY A 33 13.08 11.07 -3.96
CA GLY A 33 14.17 11.10 -2.97
C GLY A 33 14.03 12.26 -1.99
N LYS A 34 12.85 12.43 -1.38
CA LYS A 34 12.61 13.48 -0.41
C LYS A 34 13.40 13.17 0.85
N LYS A 35 14.29 14.09 1.22
CA LYS A 35 15.07 14.01 2.45
C LYS A 35 14.11 13.77 3.62
N PRO A 36 14.28 12.72 4.42
CA PRO A 36 13.45 12.52 5.60
C PRO A 36 13.57 13.75 6.49
N LEU A 37 12.42 14.23 6.98
CA LEU A 37 12.38 15.35 7.92
C LEU A 37 13.22 15.01 9.15
N PRO A 38 14.06 15.94 9.65
CA PRO A 38 14.83 15.71 10.86
C PRO A 38 13.88 15.56 12.07
N GLY A 39 14.30 14.75 13.05
CA GLY A 39 13.57 14.55 14.30
C GLY A 39 12.85 13.20 14.41
N THR A 40 12.41 12.88 15.62
CA THR A 40 11.66 11.65 15.94
C THR A 40 10.18 11.87 15.67
N ARG A 41 9.55 10.99 14.88
CA ARG A 41 8.10 10.99 14.70
C ARG A 41 7.45 10.42 15.97
N THR A 42 6.63 11.23 16.64
CA THR A 42 5.82 10.80 17.79
C THR A 42 4.33 10.94 17.44
N PRO A 43 3.45 10.08 17.98
CA PRO A 43 2.02 10.25 17.80
C PRO A 43 1.58 11.57 18.45
N VAL A 44 0.91 12.42 17.67
CA VAL A 44 0.32 13.68 18.17
C VAL A 44 -0.76 13.40 19.21
N PHE A 45 -1.45 12.26 19.08
CA PHE A 45 -2.49 11.80 20.00
C PHE A 45 -2.20 10.38 20.48
N PRO A 46 -1.40 10.20 21.56
CA PRO A 46 -1.00 8.88 22.05
C PRO A 46 -2.17 7.98 22.47
N GLY A 47 -3.28 8.58 22.93
CA GLY A 47 -4.48 7.88 23.38
C GLY A 47 -5.60 7.79 22.33
N GLY A 48 -5.34 8.16 21.07
CA GLY A 48 -6.37 8.27 20.03
C GLY A 48 -6.87 9.70 19.83
N VAL A 49 -7.49 9.95 18.68
CA VAL A 49 -7.95 11.28 18.28
C VAL A 49 -9.20 11.66 19.11
N PRO A 50 -9.21 12.80 19.81
CA PRO A 50 -10.37 13.22 20.60
C PRO A 50 -11.64 13.29 19.76
N GLY A 51 -12.72 12.67 20.23
CA GLY A 51 -14.01 12.63 19.54
C GLY A 51 -14.10 11.63 18.38
N VAL A 52 -13.06 10.81 18.17
CA VAL A 52 -13.08 9.74 17.17
C VAL A 52 -13.00 8.40 17.88
N GLU A 53 -14.09 7.64 17.81
CA GLU A 53 -14.10 6.25 18.24
C GLU A 53 -13.25 5.41 17.29
N SER A 54 -12.09 4.99 17.76
CA SER A 54 -11.23 4.08 17.01
C SER A 54 -11.98 2.77 16.84
N ARG A 55 -12.20 2.35 15.58
CA ARG A 55 -12.95 1.13 15.20
C ARG A 55 -14.47 1.29 15.13
N ALA A 56 -15.01 2.51 15.20
CA ALA A 56 -16.38 2.75 14.77
C ALA A 56 -16.52 2.38 13.28
N PRO A 57 -17.63 1.72 12.89
CA PRO A 57 -17.94 1.50 11.48
C PRO A 57 -17.89 2.83 10.74
N LEU A 58 -17.15 2.87 9.63
CA LEU A 58 -17.11 4.06 8.78
C LEU A 58 -18.54 4.30 8.27
N LEU A 59 -19.16 5.38 8.73
CA LEU A 59 -20.48 5.81 8.23
C LEU A 59 -20.42 6.32 6.79
N GLN A 60 -19.21 6.62 6.32
CA GLN A 60 -19.01 7.11 4.97
C GLN A 60 -19.07 5.93 4.00
N PRO A 61 -20.00 5.90 3.04
CA PRO A 61 -19.90 4.97 1.94
C PRO A 61 -18.60 5.32 1.21
N SER A 62 -17.57 4.47 1.35
CA SER A 62 -16.50 4.39 0.37
C SER A 62 -17.21 4.18 -0.94
N ASN A 63 -17.24 5.18 -1.83
CA ASN A 63 -17.37 5.15 -3.30
C ASN A 63 -17.66 3.80 -4.02
N SER A 64 -18.48 2.94 -3.45
CA SER A 64 -18.73 1.56 -3.81
C SER A 64 -20.18 1.54 -4.24
N ASN A 65 -20.43 1.09 -5.46
CA ASN A 65 -21.76 0.93 -6.02
C ASN A 65 -22.49 -0.29 -5.41
N VAL A 66 -22.52 -0.39 -4.08
CA VAL A 66 -23.23 -1.44 -3.34
C VAL A 66 -24.41 -0.79 -2.64
N SER A 67 -25.62 -1.18 -3.03
CA SER A 67 -26.85 -0.65 -2.45
C SER A 67 -26.98 -1.06 -0.98
N LEU A 68 -27.04 -0.06 -0.10
CA LEU A 68 -27.20 -0.17 1.36
C LEU A 68 -28.62 -0.59 1.78
N GLY A 69 -29.22 -1.58 1.11
CA GLY A 69 -30.60 -2.03 1.35
C GLY A 69 -30.79 -2.93 2.58
N ALA A 70 -29.80 -3.08 3.45
CA ALA A 70 -29.84 -4.04 4.57
C ALA A 70 -29.31 -3.47 5.90
N ALA A 71 -29.41 -2.16 6.12
CA ALA A 71 -29.24 -1.61 7.46
C ALA A 71 -30.61 -1.58 8.17
N PRO A 72 -30.79 -2.27 9.31
CA PRO A 72 -32.01 -2.15 10.09
C PRO A 72 -32.08 -0.75 10.69
N THR A 73 -33.20 -0.06 10.47
CA THR A 73 -33.48 1.27 11.03
C THR A 73 -33.67 1.15 12.54
N VAL A 74 -32.71 1.65 13.32
CA VAL A 74 -32.92 1.88 14.75
C VAL A 74 -33.63 3.22 14.90
N GLN A 75 -34.91 3.15 15.28
CA GLN A 75 -35.76 4.30 15.58
C GLN A 75 -35.47 4.75 17.03
N PRO A 76 -35.22 6.04 17.30
CA PRO A 76 -34.94 6.52 18.65
C PRO A 76 -36.24 6.86 19.41
N ASP A 77 -36.27 6.53 20.70
CA ASP A 77 -37.27 6.97 21.70
C ASP A 77 -36.99 8.41 22.18
#